data_AF-A0A2X0IBK8-F1
#
_entry.id   AF-A0A2X0IBK8-F1
#
_cell.length_a   1.000
_cell.length_b   1.000
_cell.length_c   1.000
_cell.angle_alpha   90.00
_cell.angle_beta   90.00
_cell.angle_gamma   90.00
#
_symmetry.space_group_name_H-M   'P 1'
#
loop_
_entity.id
_entity.type
_entity.pdbx_description
1 polymer ?
#
loop_
_entity_poly.entity_id
_entity_poly.type
_entity_poly.pdbx_seq_one_letter_code
_entity_poly.pdbx_strand_id
1 'polypeptide(L)'
;MSLPVIAPAGALLDVLSRFRVEFYECLYARADALFELIDAVLCKDGPVKTRVEPSLPAEHRRGHGALYQALNAGWIEPARLRRLLGSLPMPRAVDGRIVLAVDVSNWLRPDAETSPDRLFCHIYGRGRSKDQFIPGWPCSFVAVLESGRTSWCRLLDAVRLGPADDAAAVAAAQLREVIQRTITAGHWREGDPDLLIVADAGYDLARLASLLADLPVEVCGRLRSDRVLARDQAPDNAGTRPGRPRMHGAPFSLAKPATWGDAQIETRSETTRYGTATARAWDRLHPRLTRRSAWIEAQSAELPILHGLVVRLTVERLPGGRDPAPLWLWSSRPGADPSHVDQLWQAYLRRFDLEHTFRLLRQTLGWTAPKLREPASAAMWTWLIIVVHTQLWLARSATKDLRRPWERSLPTDKLTPARVRRGLPGHGSAAWRCLRSVARLSCVCALAHTGGPSGAVPSRSGGFRPPEVPGTPSLPGRGGAPRARCPTPAAPWLGG
;
A
#
# COMPACT_ATOMS: atom_id res chain seq x y z
N MET A 1 10.27 -17.39 -13.04
CA MET A 1 10.75 -16.96 -14.37
C MET A 1 10.42 -15.48 -14.55
N SER A 2 11.42 -14.64 -14.83
CA SER A 2 11.23 -13.19 -15.01
C SER A 2 10.60 -12.94 -16.38
N LEU A 3 9.29 -12.70 -16.42
CA LEU A 3 8.65 -12.23 -17.64
C LEU A 3 8.99 -10.73 -17.82
N PRO A 4 9.39 -10.30 -19.03
CA PRO A 4 9.59 -8.88 -19.30
C PRO A 4 8.28 -8.09 -19.07
N VAL A 5 8.40 -6.78 -18.80
CA VAL A 5 7.26 -5.85 -18.58
C VAL A 5 6.26 -5.87 -19.76
N ILE A 6 6.72 -6.32 -20.93
CA ILE A 6 5.90 -6.61 -22.11
C ILE A 6 5.88 -8.13 -22.33
N ALA A 7 5.27 -8.87 -21.40
CA ALA A 7 4.93 -10.25 -21.66
C ALA A 7 3.88 -10.29 -22.79
N PRO A 8 4.00 -11.21 -23.77
CA PRO A 8 3.00 -11.34 -24.82
C PRO A 8 1.62 -11.57 -24.20
N ALA A 9 0.56 -11.07 -24.84
CA ALA A 9 -0.79 -11.11 -24.29
C ALA A 9 -1.24 -12.52 -23.84
N GLY A 10 -0.79 -13.58 -24.53
CA GLY A 10 -1.04 -14.96 -24.14
C GLY A 10 -0.43 -15.34 -22.79
N ALA A 11 0.82 -14.95 -22.52
CA ALA A 11 1.51 -15.29 -21.28
C ALA A 11 0.84 -14.68 -20.03
N LEU A 12 0.37 -13.43 -20.12
CA LEU A 12 -0.34 -12.80 -18.99
C LEU A 12 -1.75 -13.37 -18.78
N LEU A 13 -2.41 -13.83 -19.84
CA LEU A 13 -3.70 -14.53 -19.71
C LEU A 13 -3.56 -15.89 -19.04
N ASP A 14 -2.50 -16.64 -19.34
CA ASP A 14 -2.21 -17.90 -18.65
C ASP A 14 -1.92 -17.67 -17.17
N VAL A 15 -1.16 -16.61 -16.85
CA VAL A 15 -0.93 -16.18 -15.47
C VAL A 15 -2.23 -15.74 -14.79
N LEU A 16 -3.11 -15.00 -15.48
CA LEU A 16 -4.44 -14.64 -14.97
C LEU A 16 -5.30 -15.86 -14.65
N SER A 17 -5.31 -16.85 -15.55
CA SER A 17 -6.05 -18.09 -15.35
C SER A 17 -5.59 -18.83 -14.08
N ARG A 18 -4.27 -19.04 -13.95
CA ARG A 18 -3.66 -19.67 -12.75
C ARG A 18 -3.91 -18.86 -11.50
N PHE A 19 -3.72 -17.54 -11.57
CA PHE A 19 -3.98 -16.63 -10.45
C PHE A 19 -5.42 -16.75 -9.94
N ARG A 20 -6.42 -16.89 -10.82
CA ARG A 20 -7.82 -17.06 -10.40
C ARG A 20 -8.05 -18.39 -9.71
N VAL A 21 -7.46 -19.49 -10.21
CA VAL A 21 -7.56 -20.81 -9.56
C VAL A 21 -6.92 -20.75 -8.18
N GLU A 22 -5.69 -20.24 -8.07
CA GLU A 22 -4.97 -20.12 -6.80
C GLU A 22 -5.61 -19.10 -5.85
N PHE A 23 -6.29 -18.07 -6.37
CA PHE A 23 -7.06 -17.15 -5.56
C PHE A 23 -8.28 -17.83 -4.95
N TYR A 24 -9.03 -18.62 -5.73
CA TYR A 24 -10.20 -19.35 -5.22
C TYR A 24 -9.80 -20.28 -4.06
N GLU A 25 -8.65 -20.93 -4.22
CA GLU A 25 -7.99 -21.74 -3.20
C GLU A 25 -7.57 -20.96 -1.92
N CYS A 26 -7.46 -19.63 -1.98
CA CYS A 26 -7.26 -18.80 -0.79
C CYS A 26 -8.56 -18.57 0.01
N LEU A 27 -9.72 -18.93 -0.53
CA LEU A 27 -11.02 -18.66 0.07
C LEU A 27 -11.52 -19.89 0.84
N TYR A 28 -11.49 -19.82 2.16
CA TYR A 28 -11.86 -20.95 3.03
C TYR A 28 -13.30 -20.89 3.52
N ALA A 29 -13.93 -19.71 3.55
CA ALA A 29 -15.33 -19.56 3.91
C ALA A 29 -16.06 -18.64 2.93
N ARG A 30 -17.26 -19.05 2.53
CA ARG A 30 -18.11 -18.36 1.53
C ARG A 30 -17.39 -18.11 0.20
N ALA A 31 -16.53 -19.05 -0.20
CA ALA A 31 -15.63 -18.95 -1.35
C ALA A 31 -16.34 -18.51 -2.63
N ASP A 32 -17.40 -19.21 -3.03
CA ASP A 32 -18.12 -18.87 -4.26
C ASP A 32 -18.71 -17.45 -4.24
N ALA A 33 -19.26 -17.02 -3.10
CA ALA A 33 -19.85 -15.69 -3.01
C ALA A 33 -18.78 -14.58 -3.04
N LEU A 34 -17.62 -14.82 -2.44
CA LEU A 34 -16.47 -13.90 -2.50
C LEU A 34 -15.86 -13.87 -3.92
N PHE A 35 -15.78 -15.02 -4.58
CA PHE A 35 -15.26 -15.14 -5.94
C PHE A 35 -16.20 -14.50 -6.96
N GLU A 36 -17.52 -14.71 -6.83
CA GLU A 36 -18.50 -14.03 -7.67
C GLU A 36 -18.53 -12.52 -7.42
N LEU A 37 -18.26 -12.09 -6.18
CA LEU A 37 -18.18 -10.67 -5.83
C LEU A 37 -17.03 -9.96 -6.55
N ILE A 38 -15.84 -10.57 -6.67
CA ILE A 38 -14.74 -9.97 -7.45
C ILE A 38 -15.10 -9.88 -8.94
N ASP A 39 -15.78 -10.88 -9.49
CA ASP A 39 -16.20 -10.89 -10.90
C ASP A 39 -17.25 -9.81 -11.14
N ALA A 40 -18.19 -9.63 -10.23
CA ALA A 40 -19.16 -8.56 -10.32
C ALA A 40 -18.52 -7.18 -10.23
N VAL A 41 -17.52 -6.96 -9.36
CA VAL A 41 -16.78 -5.69 -9.32
C VAL A 41 -16.03 -5.44 -10.62
N LEU A 42 -15.41 -6.48 -11.20
CA LEU A 42 -14.72 -6.41 -12.48
C LEU A 42 -15.67 -6.05 -13.63
N CYS A 43 -16.89 -6.61 -13.63
CA CYS A 43 -17.80 -6.56 -14.78
C CYS A 43 -18.91 -5.51 -14.67
N LYS A 44 -19.15 -4.98 -13.47
CA LYS A 44 -20.17 -3.95 -13.26
C LYS A 44 -19.93 -2.75 -14.17
N ASP A 45 -20.96 -2.39 -14.93
CA ASP A 45 -20.92 -1.14 -15.70
C ASP A 45 -20.87 0.08 -14.78
N GLY A 46 -19.97 0.99 -15.12
CA GLY A 46 -19.64 2.17 -14.32
C GLY A 46 -19.04 1.85 -12.94
N PRO A 47 -18.87 2.88 -12.10
CA PRO A 47 -18.33 2.72 -10.75
C PRO A 47 -19.20 1.88 -9.81
N VAL A 48 -18.57 1.25 -8.82
CA VAL A 48 -19.26 0.70 -7.64
C VAL A 48 -19.51 1.84 -6.65
N LYS A 49 -20.77 2.18 -6.37
CA LYS A 49 -21.16 3.29 -5.49
C LYS A 49 -21.79 2.84 -4.18
N THR A 50 -22.34 1.63 -4.14
CA THR A 50 -22.94 1.06 -2.92
C THR A 50 -22.43 -0.35 -2.66
N ARG A 51 -22.65 -0.83 -1.43
CA ARG A 51 -22.28 -2.20 -1.03
C ARG A 51 -23.06 -3.27 -1.80
N VAL A 52 -24.31 -2.99 -2.17
CA VAL A 52 -25.24 -3.97 -2.74
C VAL A 52 -25.19 -4.02 -4.27
N GLU A 53 -24.81 -2.93 -4.93
CA GLU A 53 -24.68 -2.88 -6.40
C GLU A 53 -23.92 -4.05 -7.04
N PRO A 54 -22.82 -4.58 -6.45
CA PRO A 54 -22.16 -5.77 -6.99
C PRO A 54 -23.00 -7.06 -6.98
N SER A 55 -24.21 -7.08 -6.41
CA SER A 55 -25.12 -8.22 -6.54
C SER A 55 -26.05 -8.16 -7.76
N LEU A 56 -25.97 -7.09 -8.56
CA LEU A 56 -26.81 -6.90 -9.75
C LEU A 56 -26.21 -7.47 -11.05
N PRO A 57 -24.87 -7.42 -11.29
CA PRO A 57 -24.28 -8.03 -12.47
C PRO A 57 -24.53 -9.54 -12.51
N ALA A 58 -24.67 -10.11 -13.72
CA ALA A 58 -24.94 -11.52 -13.93
C ALA A 58 -23.84 -12.45 -13.38
N GLU A 59 -22.65 -11.91 -13.17
CA GLU A 59 -21.50 -12.59 -12.58
C GLU A 59 -21.70 -12.88 -11.08
N HIS A 60 -22.57 -12.12 -10.39
CA HIS A 60 -23.01 -12.45 -9.04
C HIS A 60 -24.30 -13.26 -9.09
N ARG A 61 -24.17 -14.60 -9.11
CA ARG A 61 -25.32 -15.50 -9.31
C ARG A 61 -26.15 -15.70 -8.06
N ARG A 62 -25.67 -15.22 -6.91
CA ARG A 62 -26.34 -15.34 -5.60
C ARG A 62 -27.08 -14.06 -5.26
N GLY A 63 -28.10 -14.16 -4.42
CA GLY A 63 -28.85 -13.00 -3.96
C GLY A 63 -28.01 -12.06 -3.09
N HIS A 64 -28.44 -10.80 -2.95
CA HIS A 64 -27.73 -9.78 -2.16
C HIS A 64 -27.42 -10.22 -0.72
N GLY A 65 -28.29 -11.01 -0.07
CA GLY A 65 -28.03 -11.55 1.27
C GLY A 65 -26.74 -12.39 1.35
N ALA A 66 -26.41 -13.14 0.29
CA ALA A 66 -25.18 -13.92 0.21
C ALA A 66 -23.94 -13.02 0.15
N LEU A 67 -24.01 -11.87 -0.55
CA LEU A 67 -22.96 -10.85 -0.55
C LEU A 67 -22.71 -10.32 0.88
N TYR A 68 -23.77 -9.98 1.62
CA TYR A 68 -23.65 -9.52 3.00
C TYR A 68 -23.01 -10.58 3.90
N GLN A 69 -23.48 -11.82 3.80
CA GLN A 69 -22.93 -12.95 4.55
C GLN A 69 -21.47 -13.22 4.20
N ALA A 70 -21.10 -13.17 2.91
CA ALA A 70 -19.72 -13.34 2.47
C ALA A 70 -18.81 -12.25 3.04
N LEU A 71 -19.27 -11.00 3.09
CA LEU A 71 -18.46 -9.90 3.65
C LEU A 71 -18.37 -9.89 5.19
N ASN A 72 -19.29 -10.58 5.88
CA ASN A 72 -19.30 -10.61 7.35
C ASN A 72 -18.71 -11.92 7.91
N ALA A 73 -18.85 -13.03 7.18
CA ALA A 73 -18.50 -14.37 7.63
C ALA A 73 -17.67 -15.14 6.59
N GLY A 74 -17.16 -14.46 5.57
CA GLY A 74 -16.17 -15.02 4.65
C GLY A 74 -14.78 -14.98 5.26
N TRP A 75 -13.90 -15.85 4.76
CA TRP A 75 -12.53 -15.91 5.21
C TRP A 75 -11.61 -16.16 4.02
N ILE A 76 -10.62 -15.28 3.90
CA ILE A 76 -9.51 -15.36 2.96
C ILE A 76 -8.28 -15.64 3.81
N GLU A 77 -7.55 -16.71 3.50
CA GLU A 77 -6.31 -17.01 4.19
C GLU A 77 -5.24 -15.96 3.78
N PRO A 78 -4.84 -15.05 4.69
CA PRO A 78 -4.07 -13.87 4.30
C PRO A 78 -2.65 -14.22 3.83
N ALA A 79 -2.01 -15.23 4.43
CA ALA A 79 -0.64 -15.59 4.10
C ALA A 79 -0.54 -16.21 2.68
N ARG A 80 -1.51 -17.03 2.29
CA ARG A 80 -1.64 -17.67 0.98
C ARG A 80 -1.94 -16.62 -0.08
N LEU A 81 -2.87 -15.68 0.19
CA LEU A 81 -3.12 -14.57 -0.73
C LEU A 81 -1.87 -13.69 -0.92
N ARG A 82 -1.18 -13.32 0.16
CA ARG A 82 0.04 -12.51 0.07
C ARG A 82 1.17 -13.23 -0.68
N ARG A 83 1.34 -14.54 -0.47
CA ARG A 83 2.29 -15.36 -1.26
C ARG A 83 1.90 -15.39 -2.73
N LEU A 84 0.62 -15.60 -3.04
CA LEU A 84 0.10 -15.58 -4.41
C LEU A 84 0.42 -14.25 -5.10
N LEU A 85 0.08 -13.12 -4.45
CA LEU A 85 0.41 -11.79 -4.97
C LEU A 85 1.92 -11.59 -5.13
N GLY A 86 2.72 -12.04 -4.16
CA GLY A 86 4.18 -11.96 -4.20
C GLY A 86 4.84 -12.82 -5.29
N SER A 87 4.18 -13.88 -5.75
CA SER A 87 4.72 -14.82 -6.77
C SER A 87 4.55 -14.34 -8.21
N LEU A 88 3.65 -13.37 -8.45
CA LEU A 88 3.39 -12.83 -9.77
C LEU A 88 4.62 -12.06 -10.29
N PRO A 89 4.83 -11.97 -11.62
CA PRO A 89 5.93 -11.22 -12.20
C PRO A 89 6.06 -9.81 -11.62
N MET A 90 7.28 -9.42 -11.23
CA MET A 90 7.57 -8.09 -10.69
C MET A 90 8.15 -7.19 -11.77
N PRO A 91 7.58 -5.99 -11.99
CA PRO A 91 8.21 -5.00 -12.85
C PRO A 91 9.53 -4.54 -12.23
N ARG A 92 10.47 -4.17 -13.10
CA ARG A 92 11.79 -3.65 -12.73
C ARG A 92 11.96 -2.24 -13.27
N ALA A 93 12.71 -1.43 -12.54
CA ALA A 93 13.19 -0.15 -13.02
C ALA A 93 14.26 -0.33 -14.12
N VAL A 94 14.68 0.78 -14.72
CA VAL A 94 15.63 0.80 -15.86
C VAL A 94 16.98 0.17 -15.48
N ASP A 95 17.37 0.30 -14.22
CA ASP A 95 18.58 -0.26 -13.62
C ASP A 95 18.42 -1.72 -13.14
N GLY A 96 17.27 -2.34 -13.41
CA GLY A 96 16.97 -3.70 -13.01
C GLY A 96 16.45 -3.86 -11.58
N ARG A 97 16.38 -2.79 -10.77
CA ARG A 97 15.88 -2.85 -9.39
C ARG A 97 14.38 -3.08 -9.32
N ILE A 98 13.95 -3.71 -8.24
CA ILE A 98 12.54 -3.72 -7.84
C ILE A 98 12.32 -2.49 -6.97
N VAL A 99 11.38 -1.63 -7.38
CA VAL A 99 11.05 -0.41 -6.65
C VAL A 99 9.71 -0.60 -5.93
N LEU A 100 9.74 -0.54 -4.60
CA LEU A 100 8.58 -0.66 -3.73
C LEU A 100 8.17 0.73 -3.24
N ALA A 101 6.90 1.07 -3.35
CA ALA A 101 6.33 2.27 -2.75
C ALA A 101 5.44 1.91 -1.58
N VAL A 102 5.53 2.69 -0.51
CA VAL A 102 4.65 2.60 0.66
C VAL A 102 3.90 3.92 0.84
N ASP A 103 2.58 3.83 1.06
CA ASP A 103 1.74 5.00 1.32
C ASP A 103 0.46 4.62 2.08
N VAL A 104 -0.12 5.58 2.79
CA VAL A 104 -1.35 5.40 3.55
C VAL A 104 -2.52 6.02 2.81
N SER A 105 -3.61 5.26 2.71
CA SER A 105 -4.88 5.74 2.18
C SER A 105 -5.97 5.60 3.25
N ASN A 106 -6.74 6.67 3.47
CA ASN A 106 -7.75 6.72 4.53
C ASN A 106 -9.15 6.29 4.06
N TRP A 107 -9.78 5.34 4.75
CA TRP A 107 -11.21 5.04 4.62
C TRP A 107 -12.01 5.86 5.63
N LEU A 108 -12.50 7.02 5.19
CA LEU A 108 -13.18 7.97 6.04
C LEU A 108 -14.57 7.49 6.47
N ARG A 109 -14.88 7.72 7.75
CA ARG A 109 -16.12 7.30 8.42
C ARG A 109 -16.59 8.33 9.46
N PRO A 110 -16.90 9.57 9.04
CA PRO A 110 -17.35 10.61 9.98
C PRO A 110 -18.60 10.16 10.75
N ASP A 111 -19.60 9.62 10.04
CA ASP A 111 -20.94 9.33 10.61
C ASP A 111 -21.05 7.94 11.25
N ALA A 112 -19.94 7.22 11.44
CA ALA A 112 -19.95 5.82 11.90
C ALA A 112 -19.54 5.70 13.38
N GLU A 113 -20.22 6.44 14.26
CA GLU A 113 -19.88 6.57 15.69
C GLU A 113 -19.60 5.25 16.40
N THR A 114 -20.37 4.21 16.07
CA THR A 114 -20.31 2.88 16.66
C THR A 114 -19.33 1.91 15.97
N SER A 115 -18.60 2.36 14.95
CA SER A 115 -17.56 1.55 14.31
C SER A 115 -16.28 1.58 15.16
N PRO A 116 -15.75 0.41 15.56
CA PRO A 116 -14.58 0.35 16.43
C PRO A 116 -13.30 0.77 15.70
N ASP A 117 -12.27 1.05 16.48
CA ASP A 117 -10.89 1.29 16.04
C ASP A 117 -10.69 2.37 14.96
N ARG A 118 -11.59 3.37 14.93
CA ARG A 118 -11.42 4.55 14.09
C ARG A 118 -10.30 5.43 14.63
N LEU A 119 -9.49 5.96 13.73
CA LEU A 119 -8.41 6.90 13.97
C LEU A 119 -8.74 8.25 13.35
N PHE A 120 -8.14 9.32 13.87
CA PHE A 120 -8.20 10.64 13.25
C PHE A 120 -7.30 10.68 12.02
N CYS A 121 -7.92 10.57 10.85
CA CYS A 121 -7.23 10.60 9.57
C CYS A 121 -7.01 12.04 9.13
N HIS A 122 -5.75 12.42 8.89
CA HIS A 122 -5.42 13.72 8.31
C HIS A 122 -5.89 13.79 6.85
N ILE A 123 -6.55 14.88 6.50
CA ILE A 123 -7.00 15.18 5.14
C ILE A 123 -6.54 16.58 4.79
N TYR A 124 -5.79 16.68 3.71
CA TYR A 124 -5.41 17.95 3.11
C TYR A 124 -6.63 18.67 2.56
N GLY A 125 -6.93 19.84 3.13
CA GLY A 125 -8.01 20.69 2.65
C GLY A 125 -7.69 21.31 1.28
N ARG A 126 -8.72 21.69 0.52
CA ARG A 126 -8.53 22.54 -0.67
C ARG A 126 -8.31 23.99 -0.22
N GLY A 127 -7.07 24.35 0.10
CA GLY A 127 -6.64 25.70 0.50
C GLY A 127 -5.64 25.70 1.64
N ARG A 128 -4.93 26.82 1.87
CA ARG A 128 -4.06 26.98 3.05
C ARG A 128 -4.88 26.86 4.34
N SER A 129 -4.35 26.12 5.32
CA SER A 129 -4.90 26.00 6.69
C SER A 129 -6.31 25.40 6.78
N LYS A 130 -6.70 24.54 5.82
CA LYS A 130 -7.98 23.81 5.83
C LYS A 130 -7.84 22.31 6.10
N ASP A 131 -6.70 21.92 6.64
CA ASP A 131 -6.45 20.52 6.99
C ASP A 131 -7.44 20.08 8.08
N GLN A 132 -8.01 18.90 7.89
CA GLN A 132 -9.02 18.35 8.79
C GLN A 132 -8.58 16.98 9.29
N PHE A 133 -8.98 16.66 10.51
CA PHE A 133 -8.91 15.32 11.06
C PHE A 133 -10.31 14.71 11.03
N ILE A 134 -10.51 13.72 10.18
CA ILE A 134 -11.80 13.03 10.06
C ILE A 134 -11.66 11.60 10.57
N PRO A 135 -12.56 11.11 11.44
CA PRO A 135 -12.56 9.72 11.89
C PRO A 135 -12.62 8.75 10.70
N GLY A 136 -11.81 7.71 10.73
CA GLY A 136 -11.75 6.71 9.68
C GLY A 136 -10.78 5.57 9.97
N TRP A 137 -10.57 4.70 8.99
CA TRP A 137 -9.56 3.65 9.07
C TRP A 137 -8.44 3.93 8.07
N PRO A 138 -7.24 4.33 8.53
CA PRO A 138 -6.07 4.42 7.68
C PRO A 138 -5.57 3.02 7.31
N CYS A 139 -5.29 2.82 6.02
CA CYS A 139 -4.71 1.58 5.50
C CYS A 139 -3.39 1.88 4.82
N SER A 140 -2.32 1.26 5.29
CA SER A 140 -1.00 1.25 4.65
C SER A 140 -0.98 0.27 3.50
N PHE A 141 -0.57 0.71 2.31
CA PHE A 141 -0.41 -0.12 1.12
C PHE A 141 1.06 -0.17 0.71
N VAL A 142 1.50 -1.36 0.29
CA VAL A 142 2.78 -1.55 -0.39
C VAL A 142 2.51 -1.94 -1.83
N ALA A 143 3.15 -1.27 -2.78
CA ALA A 143 3.05 -1.55 -4.20
C ALA A 143 4.42 -1.65 -4.84
N VAL A 144 4.56 -2.49 -5.86
CA VAL A 144 5.70 -2.44 -6.78
C VAL A 144 5.39 -1.46 -7.92
N LEU A 145 6.34 -0.57 -8.20
CA LEU A 145 6.23 0.48 -9.22
C LEU A 145 6.71 0.00 -10.58
N GLU A 146 6.15 0.59 -11.64
CA GLU A 146 6.53 0.32 -13.03
C GLU A 146 7.33 1.47 -13.62
N SER A 147 8.38 1.11 -14.37
CA SER A 147 9.13 2.04 -15.21
C SER A 147 8.24 2.64 -16.31
N GLY A 148 8.58 3.86 -16.75
CA GLY A 148 7.94 4.50 -17.90
C GLY A 148 6.69 5.30 -17.53
N ARG A 149 5.96 5.80 -18.54
CA ARG A 149 4.78 6.65 -18.35
C ARG A 149 3.52 5.80 -18.22
N THR A 150 3.27 5.31 -17.02
CA THR A 150 2.10 4.47 -16.75
C THR A 150 1.37 4.95 -15.51
N SER A 151 0.05 4.74 -15.47
CA SER A 151 -0.77 4.94 -14.29
C SER A 151 -0.93 3.65 -13.46
N TRP A 152 -0.14 2.63 -13.79
CA TRP A 152 -0.16 1.34 -13.13
C TRP A 152 0.95 1.30 -12.07
N CYS A 153 0.59 0.75 -10.92
CA CYS A 153 1.50 0.03 -10.04
C CYS A 153 0.84 -1.32 -9.74
N ARG A 154 1.50 -2.21 -8.99
CA ARG A 154 0.86 -3.45 -8.52
C ARG A 154 0.88 -3.50 -7.01
N LEU A 155 -0.31 -3.50 -6.40
CA LEU A 155 -0.48 -3.62 -4.95
C LEU A 155 -0.05 -5.03 -4.51
N LEU A 156 0.85 -5.10 -3.53
CA LEU A 156 1.39 -6.34 -2.99
C LEU A 156 0.83 -6.66 -1.60
N ASP A 157 0.55 -5.63 -0.80
CA ASP A 157 0.06 -5.80 0.56
C ASP A 157 -0.78 -4.60 1.01
N ALA A 158 -1.66 -4.84 1.98
CA ALA A 158 -2.36 -3.81 2.73
C ALA A 158 -2.48 -4.20 4.21
N VAL A 159 -2.27 -3.22 5.09
CA VAL A 159 -2.42 -3.35 6.53
C VAL A 159 -3.24 -2.17 7.05
N ARG A 160 -4.33 -2.45 7.77
CA ARG A 160 -5.08 -1.42 8.47
C ARG A 160 -4.29 -1.02 9.71
N LEU A 161 -4.09 0.27 9.93
CA LEU A 161 -3.49 0.77 11.15
C LEU A 161 -4.56 0.86 12.25
N GLY A 162 -4.24 0.33 13.43
CA GLY A 162 -5.04 0.33 14.64
C GLY A 162 -4.62 1.41 15.64
N PRO A 163 -5.45 1.71 16.65
CA PRO A 163 -5.17 2.76 17.65
C PRO A 163 -3.92 2.52 18.51
N ALA A 164 -3.55 1.25 18.73
CA ALA A 164 -2.39 0.87 19.52
C ALA A 164 -1.10 0.73 18.68
N ASP A 165 -1.19 0.93 17.36
CA ASP A 165 -0.07 0.66 16.46
C ASP A 165 0.93 1.82 16.46
N ASP A 166 2.22 1.47 16.54
CA ASP A 166 3.28 2.35 16.05
C ASP A 166 3.33 2.25 14.52
N ALA A 167 2.81 3.26 13.83
CA ALA A 167 2.72 3.29 12.37
C ALA A 167 4.07 3.05 11.67
N ALA A 168 5.19 3.49 12.26
CA ALA A 168 6.52 3.25 11.67
C ALA A 168 6.95 1.79 11.85
N ALA A 169 6.68 1.18 13.01
CA ALA A 169 6.96 -0.23 13.25
C ALA A 169 6.09 -1.13 12.37
N VAL A 170 4.80 -0.81 12.21
CA VAL A 170 3.89 -1.53 11.31
C VAL A 170 4.34 -1.42 9.86
N ALA A 171 4.74 -0.24 9.39
CA ALA A 171 5.26 -0.06 8.04
C ALA A 171 6.54 -0.86 7.80
N ALA A 172 7.47 -0.86 8.76
CA ALA A 172 8.69 -1.66 8.68
C ALA A 172 8.39 -3.17 8.66
N ALA A 173 7.51 -3.65 9.52
CA ALA A 173 7.08 -5.06 9.54
C ALA A 173 6.41 -5.46 8.22
N GLN A 174 5.50 -4.63 7.71
CA GLN A 174 4.83 -4.84 6.42
C GLN A 174 5.84 -4.92 5.27
N LEU A 175 6.78 -3.98 5.20
CA LEU A 175 7.83 -3.96 4.17
C LEU A 175 8.73 -5.19 4.28
N ARG A 176 9.20 -5.53 5.49
CA ARG A 176 9.99 -6.74 5.76
C ARG A 176 9.29 -7.98 5.21
N GLU A 177 8.01 -8.17 5.53
CA GLU A 177 7.26 -9.32 5.02
C GLU A 177 7.15 -9.32 3.48
N VAL A 178 6.91 -8.16 2.86
CA VAL A 178 6.88 -8.05 1.39
C VAL A 178 8.24 -8.41 0.78
N ILE A 179 9.34 -7.90 1.34
CA ILE A 179 10.70 -8.16 0.89
C ILE A 179 11.04 -9.64 1.02
N GLN A 180 10.78 -10.24 2.19
CA GLN A 180 11.02 -11.67 2.42
C GLN A 180 10.21 -12.55 1.46
N ARG A 181 8.95 -12.21 1.18
CA ARG A 181 8.15 -12.91 0.16
C ARG A 181 8.72 -12.72 -1.25
N THR A 182 9.25 -11.54 -1.56
CA THR A 182 9.90 -11.23 -2.85
C THR A 182 11.16 -12.08 -3.05
N ILE A 183 11.99 -12.21 -2.01
CA ILE A 183 13.18 -13.07 -2.01
C ILE A 183 12.78 -14.54 -2.12
N THR A 184 11.81 -14.99 -1.31
CA THR A 184 11.32 -16.38 -1.32
C THR A 184 10.72 -16.78 -2.67
N ALA A 185 10.05 -15.86 -3.35
CA ALA A 185 9.53 -16.06 -4.71
C ALA A 185 10.63 -16.05 -5.79
N GLY A 186 11.88 -15.80 -5.42
CA GLY A 186 13.04 -15.80 -6.31
C GLY A 186 13.12 -14.57 -7.22
N HIS A 187 12.44 -13.47 -6.85
CA HIS A 187 12.53 -12.21 -7.59
C HIS A 187 13.80 -11.42 -7.28
N TRP A 188 14.45 -11.70 -6.16
CA TRP A 188 15.75 -11.17 -5.80
C TRP A 188 16.66 -12.31 -5.34
N ARG A 189 17.93 -12.25 -5.71
CA ARG A 189 18.99 -13.20 -5.33
C ARG A 189 20.23 -12.44 -4.90
N GLU A 190 21.10 -13.10 -4.16
CA GLU A 190 22.41 -12.55 -3.83
C GLU A 190 23.17 -12.17 -5.11
N GLY A 191 23.71 -10.95 -5.14
CA GLY A 191 24.32 -10.33 -6.32
C GLY A 191 23.38 -9.48 -7.17
N ASP A 192 22.05 -9.57 -7.00
CA ASP A 192 21.12 -8.62 -7.58
C ASP A 192 21.25 -7.25 -6.88
N PRO A 193 20.97 -6.13 -7.58
CA PRO A 193 20.86 -4.82 -6.95
C PRO A 193 19.85 -4.81 -5.79
N ASP A 194 20.14 -4.02 -4.74
CA ASP A 194 19.23 -3.83 -3.61
C ASP A 194 17.84 -3.38 -4.08
N LEU A 195 16.79 -3.84 -3.38
CA LEU A 195 15.45 -3.34 -3.61
C LEU A 195 15.37 -1.88 -3.15
N LEU A 196 14.73 -1.03 -3.93
CA LEU A 196 14.56 0.38 -3.59
C LEU A 196 13.18 0.62 -2.98
N ILE A 197 13.12 1.11 -1.76
CA ILE A 197 11.88 1.54 -1.10
C ILE A 197 11.73 3.05 -1.28
N VAL A 198 10.59 3.51 -1.81
CA VAL A 198 10.24 4.93 -1.92
C VAL A 198 9.08 5.29 -1.01
N ALA A 199 9.33 6.20 -0.07
CA ALA A 199 8.36 6.65 0.93
C ALA A 199 8.13 8.16 0.88
N ASP A 200 6.98 8.62 1.34
CA ASP A 200 6.67 10.05 1.42
C ASP A 200 7.35 10.73 2.63
N ALA A 201 7.09 12.03 2.83
CA ALA A 201 7.71 12.81 3.91
C ALA A 201 7.08 12.56 5.30
N GLY A 202 5.99 11.79 5.37
CA GLY A 202 5.34 11.38 6.62
C GLY A 202 6.06 10.23 7.32
N TYR A 203 6.88 9.46 6.59
CA TYR A 203 7.66 8.37 7.17
C TYR A 203 8.96 8.87 7.82
N ASP A 204 9.34 8.25 8.95
CA ASP A 204 10.69 8.36 9.51
C ASP A 204 11.63 7.44 8.72
N LEU A 205 12.23 8.01 7.67
CA LEU A 205 13.10 7.28 6.73
C LEU A 205 14.32 6.66 7.43
N ALA A 206 14.87 7.35 8.45
CA ALA A 206 16.04 6.89 9.16
C ALA A 206 15.72 5.71 10.07
N ARG A 207 14.59 5.78 10.78
CA ARG A 207 14.08 4.62 11.54
C ARG A 207 13.76 3.45 10.62
N LEU A 208 13.13 3.70 9.48
CA LEU A 208 12.79 2.65 8.52
C LEU A 208 14.05 1.96 7.97
N ALA A 209 15.08 2.73 7.59
CA ALA A 209 16.36 2.19 7.14
C ALA A 209 17.04 1.36 8.25
N SER A 210 17.02 1.83 9.49
CA SER A 210 17.58 1.07 10.62
C SER A 210 16.83 -0.23 10.90
N LEU A 211 15.51 -0.24 10.81
CA LEU A 211 14.67 -1.42 11.07
C LEU A 211 14.74 -2.47 9.96
N LEU A 212 15.25 -2.11 8.78
CA LEU A 212 15.39 -2.97 7.60
C LEU A 212 16.86 -3.19 7.19
N ALA A 213 17.82 -2.80 8.03
CA ALA A 213 19.25 -2.81 7.70
C ALA A 213 19.83 -4.22 7.48
N ASP A 214 19.14 -5.26 7.94
CA ASP A 214 19.47 -6.67 7.73
C ASP A 214 18.93 -7.24 6.40
N LEU A 215 18.20 -6.43 5.62
CA LEU A 215 17.65 -6.82 4.32
C LEU A 215 18.37 -6.09 3.17
N PRO A 216 18.37 -6.64 1.95
CA PRO A 216 19.03 -6.03 0.79
C PRO A 216 18.19 -4.87 0.24
N VAL A 217 18.10 -3.79 1.01
CA VAL A 217 17.24 -2.64 0.70
C VAL A 217 17.94 -1.30 0.82
N GLU A 218 17.55 -0.41 -0.07
CA GLU A 218 17.84 1.01 0.01
C GLU A 218 16.53 1.76 0.28
N VAL A 219 16.51 2.62 1.31
CA VAL A 219 15.35 3.45 1.64
C VAL A 219 15.57 4.85 1.08
N CYS A 220 14.69 5.29 0.19
CA CYS A 220 14.64 6.62 -0.36
C CYS A 220 13.31 7.30 -0.01
N GLY A 221 13.33 8.58 0.32
CA GLY A 221 12.09 9.31 0.56
C GLY A 221 12.27 10.80 0.60
N ARG A 222 11.15 11.52 0.65
CA ARG A 222 11.16 12.98 0.65
C ARG A 222 11.47 13.52 2.03
N LEU A 223 12.39 14.48 2.08
CA LEU A 223 12.59 15.32 3.25
C LEU A 223 11.71 16.57 3.18
N ARG A 224 11.19 16.97 4.35
CA ARG A 224 10.62 18.32 4.50
C ARG A 224 11.74 19.36 4.36
N SER A 225 11.45 20.49 3.73
CA SER A 225 12.43 21.54 3.43
C SER A 225 12.97 22.28 4.65
N ASP A 226 12.39 22.06 5.83
CA ASP A 226 12.83 22.62 7.11
C ASP A 226 13.76 21.68 7.90
N ARG A 227 14.06 20.49 7.37
CA ARG A 227 14.96 19.52 8.04
C ARG A 227 16.38 20.06 8.15
N VAL A 228 17.05 19.63 9.21
CA VAL A 228 18.47 19.88 9.46
C VAL A 228 19.15 18.53 9.68
N LEU A 229 20.21 18.29 8.93
CA LEU A 229 21.07 17.11 9.03
C LEU A 229 22.42 17.52 9.60
N ALA A 230 23.23 16.54 9.98
CA ALA A 230 24.59 16.71 10.44
C ALA A 230 25.57 16.15 9.42
N ARG A 231 26.78 16.73 9.41
CA ARG A 231 27.97 16.13 8.82
C ARG A 231 28.71 15.30 9.85
N ASP A 232 29.67 14.51 9.37
CA ASP A 232 30.74 13.95 10.19
C ASP A 232 31.50 15.05 10.94
N GLN A 233 32.02 14.71 12.11
CA GLN A 233 32.89 15.60 12.87
C GLN A 233 34.17 15.86 12.05
N ALA A 234 34.59 17.12 11.95
CA ALA A 234 35.89 17.43 11.35
C ALA A 234 37.02 16.80 12.19
N PRO A 235 38.01 16.15 11.57
CA PRO A 235 39.10 15.44 12.27
C PRO A 235 39.80 16.31 13.34
N ASP A 236 39.96 17.60 13.06
CA ASP A 236 40.74 18.54 13.87
C ASP A 236 40.07 18.93 15.20
N ASN A 237 38.79 18.59 15.40
CA ASN A 237 38.07 18.83 16.65
C ASN A 237 38.12 17.64 17.64
N ALA A 238 38.91 16.61 17.33
CA ALA A 238 39.12 15.46 18.23
C ALA A 238 40.12 15.74 19.36
N GLY A 239 40.87 16.85 19.29
CA GLY A 239 41.90 17.21 20.28
C GLY A 239 41.55 18.45 21.12
N THR A 240 41.93 18.40 22.41
CA THR A 240 42.16 19.52 23.36
C THR A 240 41.03 20.12 24.22
N ARG A 241 39.79 19.62 24.22
CA ARG A 241 38.81 20.01 25.29
C ARG A 241 38.47 18.82 26.20
N PRO A 242 38.51 18.98 27.54
CA PRO A 242 38.02 17.94 28.44
C PRO A 242 36.51 17.73 28.21
N GLY A 243 36.12 16.51 27.86
CA GLY A 243 34.73 16.13 27.60
C GLY A 243 34.60 15.14 26.43
N ARG A 244 33.40 14.55 26.30
CA ARG A 244 33.09 13.60 25.21
C ARG A 244 33.17 14.30 23.84
N PRO A 245 33.87 13.74 22.84
CA PRO A 245 33.93 14.29 21.49
C PRO A 245 32.53 14.52 20.89
N ARG A 246 32.38 15.57 20.08
CA ARG A 246 31.10 15.91 19.46
C ARG A 246 30.78 14.92 18.34
N MET A 247 29.82 14.03 18.59
CA MET A 247 29.34 13.03 17.62
C MET A 247 28.86 13.63 16.29
N HIS A 248 28.37 14.86 16.29
CA HIS A 248 27.82 15.52 15.10
C HIS A 248 28.62 16.77 14.74
N GLY A 249 29.02 16.86 13.48
CA GLY A 249 29.69 18.02 12.90
C GLY A 249 28.74 19.17 12.58
N ALA A 250 29.17 20.01 11.63
CA ALA A 250 28.44 21.20 11.20
C ALA A 250 27.04 20.86 10.66
N PRO A 251 26.02 21.71 10.93
CA PRO A 251 24.67 21.46 10.46
C PRO A 251 24.52 21.72 8.95
N PHE A 252 23.71 20.91 8.30
CA PHE A 252 23.23 21.09 6.92
C PHE A 252 21.73 21.38 6.98
N SER A 253 21.33 22.64 6.83
CA SER A 253 19.92 23.05 6.90
C SER A 253 19.34 23.20 5.50
N LEU A 254 18.32 22.40 5.16
CA LEU A 254 17.70 22.42 3.83
C LEU A 254 17.07 23.77 3.47
N ALA A 255 16.72 24.57 4.49
CA ALA A 255 16.17 25.91 4.34
C ALA A 255 17.23 27.02 4.21
N LYS A 256 18.51 26.74 4.53
CA LYS A 256 19.58 27.75 4.58
C LYS A 256 20.72 27.41 3.60
N PRO A 257 20.71 27.94 2.37
CA PRO A 257 21.72 27.68 1.34
C PRO A 257 23.16 27.87 1.77
N ALA A 258 23.44 28.85 2.62
CA ALA A 258 24.78 29.11 3.15
C ALA A 258 25.39 27.94 3.95
N THR A 259 24.59 26.95 4.36
CA THR A 259 25.07 25.76 5.10
C THR A 259 25.45 24.58 4.21
N TRP A 260 25.14 24.63 2.92
CA TRP A 260 25.22 23.45 2.06
C TRP A 260 26.65 23.11 1.63
N GLY A 261 27.52 24.10 1.48
CA GLY A 261 28.80 23.93 0.80
C GLY A 261 28.62 23.43 -0.64
N ASP A 262 29.72 22.98 -1.24
CA ASP A 262 29.69 22.43 -2.60
C ASP A 262 29.00 21.05 -2.62
N ALA A 263 28.23 20.80 -3.68
CA ALA A 263 27.64 19.49 -3.93
C ALA A 263 28.73 18.54 -4.44
N GLN A 264 28.78 17.31 -3.93
CA GLN A 264 29.71 16.29 -4.43
C GLN A 264 29.32 15.79 -5.82
N ILE A 265 28.03 15.85 -6.17
CA ILE A 265 27.49 15.40 -7.46
C ILE A 265 26.49 16.43 -7.97
N GLU A 266 26.60 16.80 -9.25
CA GLU A 266 25.57 17.55 -9.99
C GLU A 266 25.27 16.82 -11.30
N THR A 267 24.01 16.50 -11.55
CA THR A 267 23.51 15.96 -12.82
C THR A 267 22.50 16.90 -13.46
N ARG A 268 22.41 16.86 -14.79
CA ARG A 268 21.41 17.59 -15.58
C ARG A 268 20.78 16.62 -16.57
N SER A 269 19.46 16.49 -16.49
CA SER A 269 18.67 15.56 -17.27
C SER A 269 17.55 16.31 -18.01
N GLU A 270 17.50 16.18 -19.33
CA GLU A 270 16.40 16.72 -20.13
C GLU A 270 15.11 15.94 -19.90
N THR A 271 14.04 16.63 -19.52
CA THR A 271 12.74 16.00 -19.31
C THR A 271 11.66 16.62 -20.20
N THR A 272 10.80 15.77 -20.73
CA THR A 272 9.70 16.25 -21.60
C THR A 272 8.63 17.04 -20.86
N ARG A 273 8.52 16.90 -19.53
CA ARG A 273 7.44 17.50 -18.72
C ARG A 273 7.91 18.66 -17.86
N TYR A 274 9.16 18.63 -17.41
CA TYR A 274 9.67 19.57 -16.42
C TYR A 274 10.79 20.48 -16.97
N GLY A 275 11.14 20.34 -18.26
CA GLY A 275 12.34 20.96 -18.83
C GLY A 275 13.60 20.29 -18.29
N THR A 276 14.68 21.04 -18.16
CA THR A 276 15.91 20.56 -17.52
C THR A 276 15.67 20.26 -16.04
N ALA A 277 15.97 19.03 -15.63
CA ALA A 277 16.02 18.62 -14.23
C ALA A 277 17.48 18.62 -13.75
N THR A 278 17.76 19.41 -12.72
CA THR A 278 19.09 19.47 -12.09
C THR A 278 19.02 18.82 -10.72
N ALA A 279 19.79 17.76 -10.52
CA ALA A 279 19.95 17.13 -9.21
C ALA A 279 21.34 17.46 -8.64
N ARG A 280 21.36 17.94 -7.40
CA ARG A 280 22.59 18.14 -6.62
C ARG A 280 22.57 17.22 -5.42
N ALA A 281 23.66 16.51 -5.17
CA ALA A 281 23.72 15.57 -4.06
C ALA A 281 24.85 15.88 -3.08
N TRP A 282 24.54 15.69 -1.79
CA TRP A 282 25.49 15.75 -0.71
C TRP A 282 25.54 14.42 0.03
N ASP A 283 26.72 13.82 0.06
CA ASP A 283 26.93 12.49 0.62
C ASP A 283 27.31 12.54 2.11
N ARG A 284 27.07 11.42 2.80
CA ARG A 284 27.37 11.18 4.22
C ARG A 284 26.78 12.23 5.15
N LEU A 285 25.51 12.57 4.92
CA LEU A 285 24.71 13.37 5.84
C LEU A 285 23.79 12.47 6.67
N HIS A 286 23.62 12.79 7.95
CA HIS A 286 22.80 11.99 8.87
C HIS A 286 21.83 12.84 9.68
N PRO A 287 20.64 12.33 10.01
CA PRO A 287 19.78 12.96 10.99
C PRO A 287 20.41 12.88 12.38
N ARG A 288 20.18 13.92 13.19
CA ARG A 288 20.49 13.87 14.62
C ARG A 288 19.39 13.12 15.33
N LEU A 289 19.65 11.85 15.64
CA LEU A 289 18.73 11.02 16.42
C LEU A 289 18.74 11.49 17.89
N THR A 290 17.57 11.45 18.52
CA THR A 290 17.42 11.80 19.94
C THR A 290 16.76 10.62 20.66
N ARG A 291 17.13 10.37 21.92
CA ARG A 291 16.46 9.37 22.78
C ARG A 291 15.07 9.83 23.21
N ARG A 292 14.15 9.87 22.24
CA ARG A 292 12.75 10.19 22.40
C ARG A 292 11.96 9.37 21.39
N SER A 293 10.69 9.12 21.70
CA SER A 293 9.76 8.43 20.80
C SER A 293 10.34 7.09 20.29
N ALA A 294 10.64 6.99 19.00
CA ALA A 294 11.15 5.82 18.31
C ALA A 294 12.47 5.22 18.85
N TRP A 295 13.26 6.00 19.59
CA TRP A 295 14.60 5.62 20.04
C TRP A 295 14.73 5.58 21.57
N ILE A 296 13.60 5.55 22.28
CA ILE A 296 13.57 5.56 23.74
C ILE A 296 14.07 4.23 24.33
N GLU A 297 13.77 3.11 23.66
CA GLU A 297 14.17 1.75 24.06
C GLU A 297 15.50 1.31 23.43
N ALA A 298 16.22 2.22 22.75
CA ALA A 298 17.50 1.90 22.15
C ALA A 298 18.49 1.49 23.26
N GLN A 299 18.81 0.19 23.30
CA GLN A 299 19.62 -0.44 24.36
C GLN A 299 21.06 0.08 24.38
N SER A 300 21.59 0.50 23.22
CA SER A 300 22.94 1.04 23.10
C SER A 300 23.06 2.41 23.77
N ALA A 301 24.17 2.61 24.51
CA ALA A 301 24.53 3.88 25.13
C ALA A 301 24.74 5.02 24.11
N GLU A 302 25.03 4.69 22.85
CA GLU A 302 25.12 5.60 21.73
C GLU A 302 24.08 5.28 20.65
N LEU A 303 23.43 6.32 20.11
CA LEU A 303 22.51 6.16 18.99
C LEU A 303 23.31 6.00 17.69
N PRO A 304 22.85 5.17 16.74
CA PRO A 304 23.58 4.92 15.51
C PRO A 304 23.67 6.19 14.65
N ILE A 305 24.81 6.37 13.99
CA ILE A 305 24.95 7.36 12.93
C ILE A 305 24.51 6.71 11.61
N LEU A 306 23.38 7.18 11.09
CA LEU A 306 22.80 6.68 9.85
C LEU A 306 23.19 7.61 8.69
N HIS A 307 24.37 7.36 8.10
CA HIS A 307 24.79 8.09 6.92
C HIS A 307 23.85 7.84 5.76
N GLY A 308 23.56 8.90 5.02
CA GLY A 308 22.83 8.82 3.78
C GLY A 308 23.19 9.94 2.83
N LEU A 309 22.61 9.84 1.65
CA LEU A 309 22.75 10.80 0.56
C LEU A 309 21.55 11.75 0.56
N VAL A 310 21.80 13.05 0.50
CA VAL A 310 20.75 14.05 0.31
C VAL A 310 20.77 14.54 -1.12
N VAL A 311 19.65 14.43 -1.81
CA VAL A 311 19.49 14.92 -3.19
C VAL A 311 18.53 16.09 -3.22
N ARG A 312 18.94 17.21 -3.79
CA ARG A 312 18.08 18.34 -4.14
C ARG A 312 17.79 18.30 -5.63
N LEU A 313 16.52 18.12 -5.98
CA LEU A 313 16.03 18.19 -7.35
C LEU A 313 15.36 19.55 -7.60
N THR A 314 15.81 20.25 -8.63
CA THR A 314 15.14 21.43 -9.20
C THR A 314 14.79 21.16 -10.65
N VAL A 315 13.69 21.73 -11.11
CA VAL A 315 13.25 21.64 -12.50
C VAL A 315 12.91 23.03 -13.04
N GLU A 316 12.97 23.21 -14.34
CA GLU A 316 12.65 24.50 -14.97
C GLU A 316 11.17 24.87 -14.89
N ARG A 317 10.27 23.88 -15.02
CA ARG A 317 8.82 24.14 -15.08
C ARG A 317 7.98 23.00 -14.54
N LEU A 318 6.76 23.32 -14.11
CA LEU A 318 5.73 22.33 -13.79
C LEU A 318 4.63 22.30 -14.87
N PRO A 319 4.00 21.14 -15.14
CA PRO A 319 2.91 21.00 -16.13
C PRO A 319 1.63 21.82 -15.88
N GLY A 320 1.61 22.69 -14.88
CA GLY A 320 0.49 23.57 -14.55
C GLY A 320 0.89 25.02 -14.32
N GLY A 321 2.06 25.43 -14.80
CA GLY A 321 2.54 26.83 -14.76
C GLY A 321 2.87 27.38 -13.38
N ARG A 322 2.88 26.53 -12.34
CA ARG A 322 3.30 26.93 -10.99
C ARG A 322 4.83 26.94 -10.90
N ASP A 323 5.36 27.81 -10.06
CA ASP A 323 6.79 27.86 -9.78
C ASP A 323 7.25 26.53 -9.12
N PRO A 324 8.28 25.89 -9.68
CA PRO A 324 8.80 24.64 -9.14
C PRO A 324 9.55 24.87 -7.84
N ALA A 325 8.94 24.48 -6.71
CA ALA A 325 9.66 24.37 -5.46
C ALA A 325 10.66 23.18 -5.52
N PRO A 326 11.87 23.32 -4.94
CA PRO A 326 12.84 22.23 -4.92
C PRO A 326 12.32 21.03 -4.13
N LEU A 327 12.59 19.84 -4.65
CA LEU A 327 12.34 18.57 -3.96
C LEU A 327 13.63 18.14 -3.26
N TRP A 328 13.51 17.75 -2.00
CA TRP A 328 14.61 17.16 -1.24
C TRP A 328 14.33 15.68 -0.99
N LEU A 329 15.29 14.84 -1.31
CA LEU A 329 15.27 13.40 -1.06
C LEU A 329 16.41 13.02 -0.12
N TRP A 330 16.20 11.98 0.65
CA TRP A 330 17.23 11.28 1.39
C TRP A 330 17.24 9.82 0.97
N SER A 331 18.42 9.27 0.72
CA SER A 331 18.64 7.83 0.57
C SER A 331 19.52 7.30 1.71
N SER A 332 19.21 6.10 2.19
CA SER A 332 20.02 5.37 3.17
C SER A 332 21.34 4.85 2.63
N ARG A 333 21.59 4.96 1.31
CA ARG A 333 22.84 4.51 0.68
C ARG A 333 23.79 5.69 0.47
N PRO A 334 24.92 5.75 1.19
CA PRO A 334 26.00 6.68 0.88
C PRO A 334 26.82 6.20 -0.34
N GLY A 335 27.70 7.07 -0.86
CA GLY A 335 28.63 6.70 -1.94
C GLY A 335 27.96 6.45 -3.29
N ALA A 336 26.82 7.12 -3.54
CA ALA A 336 26.12 7.04 -4.81
C ALA A 336 26.94 7.64 -5.96
N ASP A 337 26.87 7.05 -7.15
CA ASP A 337 27.37 7.67 -8.37
C ASP A 337 26.30 8.60 -9.02
N PRO A 338 26.67 9.41 -10.04
CA PRO A 338 25.73 10.30 -10.71
C PRO A 338 24.51 9.59 -11.34
N SER A 339 24.66 8.38 -11.85
CA SER A 339 23.56 7.63 -12.45
C SER A 339 22.55 7.17 -11.39
N HIS A 340 23.05 6.78 -10.22
CA HIS A 340 22.22 6.39 -9.08
C HIS A 340 21.44 7.58 -8.52
N VAL A 341 22.05 8.77 -8.46
CA VAL A 341 21.35 10.02 -8.10
C VAL A 341 20.14 10.25 -9.01
N ASP A 342 20.31 10.03 -10.31
CA ASP A 342 19.21 10.20 -11.27
C ASP A 342 18.11 9.13 -11.11
N GLN A 343 18.50 7.88 -10.87
CA GLN A 343 17.57 6.78 -10.59
C GLN A 343 16.72 7.05 -9.35
N LEU A 344 17.29 7.63 -8.28
CA LEU A 344 16.57 7.92 -7.04
C LEU A 344 15.42 8.90 -7.25
N TRP A 345 15.67 10.03 -7.91
CA TRP A 345 14.59 11.00 -8.13
C TRP A 345 13.58 10.49 -9.16
N GLN A 346 14.02 9.77 -10.19
CA GLN A 346 13.11 9.15 -11.17
C GLN A 346 12.17 8.14 -10.50
N ALA A 347 12.71 7.24 -9.66
CA ALA A 347 11.94 6.29 -8.88
C ALA A 347 10.98 6.99 -7.91
N TYR A 348 11.43 8.04 -7.22
CA TYR A 348 10.58 8.81 -6.32
C TYR A 348 9.39 9.45 -7.05
N LEU A 349 9.58 9.99 -8.26
CA LEU A 349 8.48 10.55 -9.06
C LEU A 349 7.44 9.50 -9.44
N ARG A 350 7.83 8.22 -9.60
CA ARG A 350 6.89 7.11 -9.86
C ARG A 350 6.03 6.77 -8.64
N ARG A 351 6.41 7.17 -7.43
CA ARG A 351 5.59 6.98 -6.21
C ARG A 351 4.18 7.56 -6.37
N PHE A 352 4.03 8.63 -7.18
CA PHE A 352 2.73 9.24 -7.46
C PHE A 352 1.74 8.31 -8.20
N ASP A 353 2.19 7.18 -8.76
CA ASP A 353 1.29 6.19 -9.35
C ASP A 353 0.37 5.55 -8.30
N LEU A 354 0.78 5.51 -7.03
CA LEU A 354 -0.09 5.10 -5.92
C LEU A 354 -1.32 6.01 -5.81
N GLU A 355 -1.18 7.31 -6.05
CA GLU A 355 -2.31 8.25 -6.02
C GLU A 355 -3.31 7.98 -7.14
N HIS A 356 -2.82 7.64 -8.32
CA HIS A 356 -3.67 7.20 -9.43
C HIS A 356 -4.39 5.89 -9.09
N THR A 357 -3.69 4.97 -8.43
CA THR A 357 -4.24 3.70 -7.98
C THR A 357 -5.30 3.90 -6.90
N PHE A 358 -5.03 4.67 -5.84
CA PHE A 358 -6.02 5.01 -4.81
C PHE A 358 -7.24 5.72 -5.38
N ARG A 359 -7.06 6.60 -6.36
CA ARG A 359 -8.18 7.23 -7.07
C ARG A 359 -9.04 6.18 -7.77
N LEU A 360 -8.43 5.24 -8.50
CA LEU A 360 -9.16 4.12 -9.11
C LEU A 360 -9.91 3.29 -8.05
N LEU A 361 -9.22 2.88 -6.98
CA LEU A 361 -9.80 2.06 -5.92
C LEU A 361 -11.05 2.74 -5.35
N ARG A 362 -10.96 4.02 -4.97
CA ARG A 362 -12.06 4.78 -4.36
C ARG A 362 -13.18 5.09 -5.35
N GLN A 363 -12.84 5.64 -6.51
CA GLN A 363 -13.82 6.24 -7.41
C GLN A 363 -14.49 5.26 -8.36
N THR A 364 -13.79 4.16 -8.71
CA THR A 364 -14.23 3.18 -9.71
C THR A 364 -14.54 1.83 -9.07
N LEU A 365 -13.61 1.27 -8.30
CA LEU A 365 -13.79 -0.06 -7.71
C LEU A 365 -14.62 -0.02 -6.40
N GLY A 366 -14.92 1.17 -5.89
CA GLY A 366 -15.74 1.35 -4.71
C GLY A 366 -15.05 0.91 -3.42
N TRP A 367 -13.72 1.00 -3.32
CA TRP A 367 -12.98 0.59 -2.13
C TRP A 367 -13.56 1.18 -0.85
N THR A 368 -13.87 2.49 -0.82
CA THR A 368 -14.45 3.15 0.36
C THR A 368 -15.98 3.25 0.33
N ALA A 369 -16.64 2.69 -0.67
CA ALA A 369 -18.09 2.83 -0.86
C ALA A 369 -18.91 2.00 0.16
N PRO A 370 -18.55 0.74 0.50
CA PRO A 370 -19.29 -0.02 1.49
C PRO A 370 -19.30 0.59 2.89
N LYS A 371 -20.48 0.71 3.49
CA LYS A 371 -20.64 1.13 4.89
C LYS A 371 -20.57 -0.09 5.83
N LEU A 372 -19.41 -0.75 5.84
CA LEU A 372 -19.11 -1.88 6.72
C LEU A 372 -18.96 -1.41 8.18
N ARG A 373 -19.47 -2.18 9.14
CA ARG A 373 -19.37 -1.85 10.57
C ARG A 373 -18.03 -2.28 11.16
N GLU A 374 -17.63 -3.52 10.89
CA GLU A 374 -16.45 -4.13 11.50
C GLU A 374 -15.18 -3.89 10.67
N PRO A 375 -14.03 -3.56 11.32
CA PRO A 375 -12.74 -3.41 10.66
C PRO A 375 -12.30 -4.68 9.90
N ALA A 376 -12.61 -5.87 10.42
CA ALA A 376 -12.28 -7.13 9.77
C ALA A 376 -12.97 -7.29 8.41
N SER A 377 -14.25 -6.93 8.30
CA SER A 377 -14.97 -6.89 7.02
C SER A 377 -14.35 -5.89 6.04
N ALA A 378 -13.90 -4.75 6.53
CA ALA A 378 -13.22 -3.74 5.70
C ALA A 378 -11.85 -4.20 5.21
N ALA A 379 -11.10 -4.93 6.03
CA ALA A 379 -9.86 -5.57 5.64
C ALA A 379 -10.11 -6.62 4.53
N MET A 380 -11.12 -7.48 4.69
CA MET A 380 -11.49 -8.44 3.65
C MET A 380 -11.90 -7.74 2.35
N TRP A 381 -12.74 -6.70 2.41
CA TRP A 381 -13.10 -5.92 1.22
C TRP A 381 -11.85 -5.31 0.55
N THR A 382 -10.91 -4.80 1.34
CA THR A 382 -9.64 -4.26 0.82
C THR A 382 -8.86 -5.33 0.06
N TRP A 383 -8.78 -6.55 0.58
CA TRP A 383 -8.15 -7.68 -0.12
C TRP A 383 -8.86 -8.06 -1.42
N LEU A 384 -10.20 -8.11 -1.43
CA LEU A 384 -10.95 -8.36 -2.67
C LEU A 384 -10.67 -7.28 -3.72
N ILE A 385 -10.57 -6.02 -3.32
CA ILE A 385 -10.23 -4.91 -4.22
C ILE A 385 -8.80 -5.03 -4.76
N ILE A 386 -7.83 -5.47 -3.94
CA ILE A 386 -6.46 -5.75 -4.40
C ILE A 386 -6.47 -6.88 -5.43
N VAL A 387 -7.25 -7.93 -5.21
CA VAL A 387 -7.41 -9.06 -6.15
C VAL A 387 -8.05 -8.60 -7.46
N VAL A 388 -9.10 -7.78 -7.41
CA VAL A 388 -9.72 -7.15 -8.60
C VAL A 388 -8.68 -6.33 -9.37
N HIS A 389 -7.95 -5.47 -8.67
CA HIS A 389 -6.90 -4.64 -9.29
C HIS A 389 -5.79 -5.48 -9.93
N THR A 390 -5.38 -6.57 -9.28
CA THR A 390 -4.38 -7.51 -9.79
C THR A 390 -4.85 -8.19 -11.08
N GLN A 391 -6.12 -8.58 -11.16
CA GLN A 391 -6.67 -9.15 -12.38
C GLN A 391 -6.75 -8.15 -13.53
N LEU A 392 -7.09 -6.88 -13.25
CA LEU A 392 -7.03 -5.82 -14.25
C LEU A 392 -5.60 -5.64 -14.77
N TRP A 393 -4.60 -5.70 -13.88
CA TRP A 393 -3.20 -5.62 -14.27
C TRP A 393 -2.78 -6.78 -15.19
N LEU A 394 -3.17 -8.01 -14.85
CA LEU A 394 -2.87 -9.20 -15.66
C LEU A 394 -3.62 -9.17 -17.02
N ALA A 395 -4.82 -8.61 -17.07
CA ALA A 395 -5.64 -8.55 -18.29
C ALA A 395 -5.28 -7.40 -19.24
N ARG A 396 -4.44 -6.43 -18.81
CA ARG A 396 -4.26 -5.15 -19.53
C ARG A 396 -3.78 -5.30 -20.97
N SER A 397 -2.87 -6.24 -21.25
CA SER A 397 -2.31 -6.46 -22.58
C SER A 397 -3.26 -7.20 -23.53
N ALA A 398 -4.30 -7.82 -22.99
CA ALA A 398 -5.28 -8.63 -23.72
C ALA A 398 -6.64 -7.92 -23.87
N THR A 399 -6.77 -6.70 -23.36
CA THR A 399 -8.03 -5.98 -23.32
C THR A 399 -8.11 -4.96 -24.44
N LYS A 400 -9.20 -4.98 -25.20
CA LYS A 400 -9.47 -3.99 -26.26
C LYS A 400 -9.94 -2.67 -25.63
N ASP A 401 -9.49 -1.54 -26.16
CA ASP A 401 -9.94 -0.21 -25.72
C ASP A 401 -11.41 0.01 -26.08
N LEU A 402 -12.32 -0.14 -25.10
CA LEU A 402 -13.71 0.28 -25.21
C LEU A 402 -13.84 1.76 -24.85
N ARG A 403 -13.37 2.63 -25.75
CA ARG A 403 -13.40 4.08 -25.56
C ARG A 403 -14.80 4.66 -25.67
N ARG A 404 -15.04 5.75 -24.94
CA ARG A 404 -16.19 6.65 -25.13
C ARG A 404 -15.97 7.55 -26.35
N PRO A 405 -17.03 8.17 -26.91
CA PRO A 405 -16.89 8.99 -28.12
C PRO A 405 -15.89 10.14 -28.00
N TRP A 406 -15.81 10.78 -26.83
CA TRP A 406 -14.90 11.90 -26.55
C TRP A 406 -13.49 11.48 -26.10
N GLU A 407 -13.25 10.18 -25.97
CA GLU A 407 -12.00 9.65 -25.47
C GLU A 407 -11.03 9.38 -26.63
N ARG A 408 -9.80 9.89 -26.50
CA ARG A 408 -8.70 9.54 -27.42
C ARG A 408 -8.44 8.03 -27.35
N SER A 409 -8.14 7.46 -28.52
CA SER A 409 -7.70 6.07 -28.63
C SER A 409 -6.33 5.93 -27.98
N LEU A 410 -6.17 4.85 -27.21
CA LEU A 410 -4.89 4.50 -26.59
C LEU A 410 -4.41 3.15 -27.11
N PRO A 411 -3.11 3.01 -27.39
CA PRO A 411 -2.48 1.71 -27.56
C PRO A 411 -2.74 0.80 -26.35
N THR A 412 -2.80 -0.52 -26.57
CA THR A 412 -3.12 -1.52 -25.55
C THR A 412 -2.17 -1.45 -24.34
N ASP A 413 -0.88 -1.21 -24.58
CA ASP A 413 0.16 -1.04 -23.55
C ASP A 413 0.00 0.26 -22.71
N LYS A 414 -0.85 1.19 -23.16
CA LYS A 414 -1.10 2.49 -22.51
C LYS A 414 -2.51 2.61 -21.93
N LEU A 415 -3.30 1.55 -21.94
CA LEU A 415 -4.63 1.57 -21.34
C LEU A 415 -4.53 1.79 -19.83
N THR A 416 -5.34 2.72 -19.33
CA THR A 416 -5.45 2.95 -17.89
C THR A 416 -6.27 1.83 -17.24
N PRO A 417 -6.15 1.61 -15.92
CA PRO A 417 -6.93 0.58 -15.23
C PRO A 417 -8.44 0.70 -15.43
N ALA A 418 -8.97 1.93 -15.49
CA ALA A 418 -10.39 2.17 -15.75
C ALA A 418 -10.80 1.79 -17.18
N ARG A 419 -9.91 2.01 -18.18
CA ARG A 419 -10.15 1.57 -19.57
C ARG A 419 -10.11 0.06 -19.70
N VAL A 420 -9.14 -0.59 -19.05
CA VAL A 420 -9.06 -2.05 -19.00
C VAL A 420 -10.31 -2.63 -18.36
N ARG A 421 -10.74 -2.14 -17.19
CA ARG A 421 -11.98 -2.61 -16.56
C ARG A 421 -13.19 -2.47 -17.47
N ARG A 422 -13.31 -1.36 -18.20
CA ARG A 422 -14.43 -1.16 -19.14
C ARG A 422 -14.39 -2.11 -20.32
N GLY A 423 -13.20 -2.40 -20.85
CA GLY A 423 -13.00 -3.32 -21.97
C GLY A 423 -13.11 -4.79 -21.62
N LEU A 424 -12.94 -5.13 -20.34
CA LEU A 424 -12.83 -6.50 -19.86
C LEU A 424 -14.07 -7.37 -20.18
N PRO A 425 -15.33 -6.91 -19.98
CA PRO A 425 -16.52 -7.73 -20.22
C PRO A 425 -16.94 -7.83 -21.69
N GLY A 426 -16.27 -7.13 -22.60
CA GLY A 426 -16.65 -7.07 -24.01
C GLY A 426 -16.64 -8.45 -24.69
N HIS A 427 -17.74 -8.79 -25.38
CA HIS A 427 -17.84 -10.01 -26.17
C HIS A 427 -16.66 -10.14 -27.15
N GLY A 428 -15.91 -11.24 -27.06
CA GLY A 428 -14.73 -11.52 -27.88
C GLY A 428 -13.37 -11.23 -27.21
N SER A 429 -13.35 -10.57 -26.05
CA SER A 429 -12.14 -10.38 -25.24
C SER A 429 -11.55 -11.74 -24.81
N ALA A 430 -10.26 -11.96 -25.08
CA ALA A 430 -9.57 -13.16 -24.62
C ALA A 430 -9.49 -13.21 -23.08
N ALA A 431 -9.35 -12.05 -22.44
CA ALA A 431 -9.45 -11.93 -20.98
C ALA A 431 -10.84 -12.31 -20.45
N TRP A 432 -11.91 -11.96 -21.18
CA TRP A 432 -13.28 -12.35 -20.80
C TRP A 432 -13.49 -13.86 -20.85
N ARG A 433 -12.97 -14.52 -21.90
CA ARG A 433 -13.01 -15.98 -22.00
C ARG A 433 -12.25 -16.64 -20.85
N CYS A 434 -11.08 -16.11 -20.48
CA CYS A 434 -10.33 -16.56 -19.32
C CYS A 434 -11.16 -16.45 -18.03
N LEU A 435 -11.80 -15.30 -17.78
CA LEU A 435 -12.66 -15.09 -16.61
C LEU A 435 -13.78 -16.12 -16.51
N ARG A 436 -14.45 -16.42 -17.63
CA ARG A 436 -15.55 -17.40 -17.69
C ARG A 436 -15.11 -18.86 -17.59
N SER A 437 -13.92 -19.21 -18.09
CA SER A 437 -13.43 -20.60 -18.08
C SER A 437 -13.23 -21.14 -16.66
N VAL A 438 -12.65 -20.32 -15.77
CA VAL A 438 -12.41 -20.68 -14.37
C VAL A 438 -13.70 -20.59 -13.53
N ALA A 439 -14.61 -19.69 -13.87
CA ALA A 439 -15.95 -19.64 -13.24
C ALA A 439 -16.78 -20.92 -13.49
N ARG A 440 -16.46 -21.70 -14.54
CA ARG A 440 -17.03 -23.05 -14.74
C ARG A 440 -16.36 -24.11 -13.87
N LEU A 441 -15.06 -24.00 -13.58
CA LEU A 441 -14.35 -24.91 -12.69
C LEU A 441 -14.86 -24.81 -11.24
N SER A 442 -15.16 -23.60 -10.73
CA SER A 442 -15.82 -23.46 -9.42
C SER A 442 -17.22 -24.10 -9.39
N CYS A 443 -17.93 -24.08 -10.52
CA CYS A 443 -19.21 -24.76 -10.67
C CYS A 443 -19.07 -26.30 -10.68
N VAL A 444 -17.98 -26.83 -11.24
CA VAL A 444 -17.69 -28.29 -11.28
C VAL A 444 -17.18 -28.79 -9.92
N CYS A 445 -16.32 -28.05 -9.23
CA CYS A 445 -15.90 -28.40 -7.86
C CYS A 445 -17.08 -28.37 -6.87
N ALA A 446 -18.04 -27.45 -7.03
CA ALA A 446 -19.27 -27.42 -6.24
C ALA A 446 -20.19 -28.65 -6.51
N LEU A 447 -20.19 -29.18 -7.74
CA LEU A 447 -20.91 -30.41 -8.07
C LEU A 447 -20.19 -31.67 -7.56
N ALA A 448 -18.86 -31.67 -7.52
CA ALA A 448 -18.07 -32.77 -6.96
C ALA A 448 -18.21 -32.91 -5.43
N HIS A 449 -18.73 -31.90 -4.73
CA HIS A 449 -19.06 -31.97 -3.29
C HIS A 449 -20.53 -32.26 -2.99
N THR A 450 -21.36 -32.49 -4.02
CA THR A 450 -22.79 -32.86 -3.86
C THR A 450 -23.13 -34.23 -4.44
N GLY A 451 -22.15 -34.98 -4.96
CA GLY A 451 -22.33 -36.33 -5.50
C GLY A 451 -21.58 -37.41 -4.70
N GLY A 452 -22.17 -37.88 -3.61
CA GLY A 452 -21.77 -39.13 -2.92
C GLY A 452 -23.01 -39.99 -2.67
N PRO A 453 -22.99 -41.31 -2.94
CA PRO A 453 -24.17 -42.14 -2.83
C PRO A 453 -24.56 -42.37 -1.38
N SER A 454 -25.87 -42.49 -1.16
CA SER A 454 -26.49 -42.87 0.11
C SER A 454 -25.85 -44.15 0.67
N GLY A 455 -25.12 -44.03 1.78
CA GLY A 455 -24.50 -45.13 2.49
C GLY A 455 -24.32 -44.73 3.95
N ALA A 456 -25.00 -45.44 4.84
CA ALA A 456 -25.04 -45.18 6.27
C ALA A 456 -23.63 -45.11 6.91
N VAL A 457 -23.41 -44.10 7.76
CA VAL A 457 -22.20 -43.97 8.60
C VAL A 457 -22.61 -44.16 10.07
N PRO A 458 -21.95 -45.04 10.83
CA PRO A 458 -22.19 -45.19 12.26
C PRO A 458 -21.51 -44.08 13.07
N SER A 459 -22.14 -43.71 14.17
CA SER A 459 -21.66 -42.72 15.13
C SER A 459 -20.36 -43.17 15.82
N ARG A 460 -19.38 -42.26 15.91
CA ARG A 460 -18.32 -42.31 16.92
C ARG A 460 -18.13 -40.94 17.54
N SER A 461 -18.46 -40.88 18.83
CA SER A 461 -18.15 -39.82 19.77
C SER A 461 -16.64 -39.73 20.02
N GLY A 462 -16.11 -38.52 19.95
CA GLY A 462 -14.74 -38.18 20.34
C GLY A 462 -14.67 -36.68 20.58
N GLY A 463 -15.03 -36.25 21.79
CA GLY A 463 -15.10 -34.83 22.17
C GLY A 463 -13.71 -34.22 22.35
N PHE A 464 -13.50 -33.05 21.73
CA PHE A 464 -12.37 -32.17 22.00
C PHE A 464 -12.87 -30.97 22.81
N ARG A 465 -12.34 -30.77 24.03
CA ARG A 465 -12.61 -29.61 24.90
C ARG A 465 -11.49 -28.56 24.71
N PRO A 466 -11.80 -27.26 24.61
CA PRO A 466 -10.79 -26.20 24.70
C PRO A 466 -10.33 -25.99 26.16
N PRO A 467 -9.13 -25.41 26.40
CA PRO A 467 -8.58 -25.25 27.74
C PRO A 467 -9.24 -24.11 28.52
N GLU A 468 -9.44 -24.34 29.82
CA GLU A 468 -9.94 -23.38 30.81
C GLU A 468 -8.88 -22.35 31.24
N VAL A 469 -9.33 -21.12 31.49
CA VAL A 469 -8.54 -20.02 32.05
C VAL A 469 -8.67 -20.05 33.59
N PRO A 470 -7.59 -19.86 34.39
CA PRO A 470 -7.70 -19.90 35.84
C PRO A 470 -8.39 -18.66 36.41
N GLY A 471 -9.31 -18.87 37.36
CA GLY A 471 -10.15 -17.85 37.98
C GLY A 471 -9.46 -16.96 39.01
N THR A 472 -9.98 -15.75 39.13
CA THR A 472 -9.71 -14.80 40.21
C THR A 472 -10.69 -15.00 41.38
N PRO A 473 -10.27 -14.81 42.64
CA PRO A 473 -11.12 -15.09 43.81
C PRO A 473 -12.09 -13.93 44.09
N SER A 474 -13.29 -14.31 44.53
CA SER A 474 -14.41 -13.43 44.90
C SER A 474 -14.61 -13.38 46.42
N LEU A 475 -14.96 -12.21 46.94
CA LEU A 475 -15.51 -11.96 48.29
C LEU A 475 -16.33 -10.63 48.28
N PRO A 476 -17.25 -10.37 49.23
CA PRO A 476 -18.66 -10.76 49.16
C PRO A 476 -19.62 -9.54 49.17
N GLY A 477 -20.91 -9.80 48.92
CA GLY A 477 -21.92 -8.78 48.65
C GLY A 477 -22.51 -8.00 49.84
N ARG A 478 -23.09 -6.85 49.50
CA ARG A 478 -24.17 -6.05 50.13
C ARG A 478 -24.71 -5.17 48.98
N GLY A 479 -25.97 -4.81 48.74
CA GLY A 479 -27.25 -4.83 49.43
C GLY A 479 -28.15 -3.83 48.65
N GLY A 480 -29.44 -4.13 48.52
CA GLY A 480 -30.52 -3.48 47.76
C GLY A 480 -30.52 -1.98 47.38
N ALA A 481 -30.96 -1.75 46.12
CA ALA A 481 -31.97 -0.78 45.63
C ALA A 481 -31.71 0.76 45.65
N PRO A 482 -32.45 1.62 44.89
CA PRO A 482 -33.41 1.39 43.79
C PRO A 482 -33.13 2.22 42.49
N ARG A 483 -33.95 1.97 41.46
CA ARG A 483 -34.01 2.68 40.17
C ARG A 483 -34.25 4.19 40.32
N ALA A 484 -33.48 5.00 39.59
CA ALA A 484 -33.76 6.43 39.37
C ALA A 484 -33.85 6.76 37.87
N ARG A 485 -34.81 7.63 37.55
CA ARG A 485 -35.30 8.01 36.22
C ARG A 485 -34.29 8.84 35.43
N CYS A 486 -34.36 8.73 34.09
CA CYS A 486 -33.75 9.65 33.15
C CYS A 486 -34.18 11.10 33.40
N PRO A 487 -33.26 12.08 33.24
CA PRO A 487 -33.62 13.45 32.94
C PRO A 487 -33.28 13.79 31.48
N THR A 488 -34.29 14.20 30.74
CA THR A 488 -34.18 15.10 29.57
C THR A 488 -33.77 16.49 30.05
N PRO A 489 -32.92 17.21 29.28
CA PRO A 489 -33.15 18.64 29.08
C PRO A 489 -32.98 18.99 27.58
N ALA A 490 -34.03 19.52 26.93
CA ALA A 490 -34.31 20.95 26.77
C ALA A 490 -33.37 21.64 25.76
N ALA A 491 -33.89 21.93 24.56
CA ALA A 491 -33.46 23.06 23.72
C ALA A 491 -33.69 24.38 24.50
N PRO A 492 -33.02 25.53 24.23
CA PRO A 492 -33.26 26.30 22.99
C PRO A 492 -32.11 27.22 22.47
N TRP A 493 -32.38 27.83 21.30
CA TRP A 493 -31.96 29.17 20.81
C TRP A 493 -31.05 29.30 19.57
N LEU A 494 -31.59 30.10 18.65
CA LEU A 494 -31.06 30.71 17.43
C LEU A 494 -30.21 31.95 17.73
N GLY A 495 -29.31 32.31 16.81
CA GLY A 495 -28.96 33.70 16.49
C GLY A 495 -27.49 34.10 16.71
N GLY A 496 -26.79 34.40 15.62
CA GLY A 496 -25.43 34.96 15.58
C GLY A 496 -24.72 34.68 14.26
#